data_AF-A0A2T5LL29-F1
#
_entry.id   AF-A0A2T5LL29-F1
#
_cell.length_a   1.000
_cell.length_b   1.000
_cell.length_c   1.000
_cell.angle_alpha   90.00
_cell.angle_beta   90.00
_cell.angle_gamma   90.00
#
_symmetry.space_group_name_H-M   'P 1'
#
loop_
_entity.id
_entity.type
_entity.pdbx_description
1 polymer ?
#
loop_
_entity_poly.entity_id
_entity_poly.type
_entity_poly.pdbx_seq_one_letter_code
_entity_poly.pdbx_strand_id
1 'polypeptide(L)'
;MSAPLVHTNDSSFILLGLYTTFFFYHLVNRGVSYRGHHKALSWHILGGSMEIILYYGGFNCSLLSIAGTLMHSVTSLILVKNLPNGYPPHTRPAYQAGSLMRPVQIIRAYYTQSPVDYHDAIMPIHAFVYARAIIFILGTMGPSKSFLRNVNSRFVYTQAIFGGALIAIGHCSRPEAICVYVVIMHTLGKIGVWTSTKKQGLRIPILVHVLMLMGFSSQGESIMDYGKTDTDKVPEIGHLPVDLIGHHWARFN
;
A
#
# COMPACT_ATOMS: atom_id res chain seq x y z
N MET A 1 19.62 19.87 -14.25
CA MET A 1 20.70 18.88 -14.12
C MET A 1 20.06 17.55 -13.77
N SER A 2 20.37 16.50 -14.52
CA SER A 2 19.89 15.14 -14.25
C SER A 2 20.70 14.51 -13.12
N ALA A 3 20.04 13.86 -12.16
CA ALA A 3 20.72 13.04 -11.15
C ALA A 3 21.05 11.67 -11.75
N PRO A 4 22.24 11.10 -11.48
CA PRO A 4 22.51 9.71 -11.80
C PRO A 4 21.60 8.81 -10.96
N LEU A 5 21.00 7.79 -11.60
CA LEU A 5 20.21 6.77 -10.90
C LEU A 5 21.14 5.96 -9.99
N VAL A 6 20.73 5.74 -8.74
CA VAL A 6 21.53 4.95 -7.78
C VAL A 6 21.57 3.50 -8.26
N HIS A 7 22.77 2.94 -8.40
CA HIS A 7 22.93 1.52 -8.70
C HIS A 7 22.64 0.72 -7.45
N THR A 8 21.42 0.20 -7.33
CA THR A 8 21.00 -0.72 -6.26
C THR A 8 20.76 -2.11 -6.84
N ASN A 9 20.34 -3.06 -6.01
CA ASN A 9 19.90 -4.40 -6.46
C ASN A 9 18.54 -4.37 -7.18
N ASP A 10 17.93 -3.17 -7.31
CA ASP A 10 16.63 -2.98 -7.90
C ASP A 10 16.74 -2.83 -9.41
N SER A 11 16.19 -3.80 -10.14
CA SER A 11 16.07 -3.67 -11.59
C SER A 11 14.93 -2.71 -11.92
N SER A 12 15.29 -1.50 -12.33
CA SER A 12 14.35 -0.50 -12.87
C SER A 12 13.50 -1.08 -14.00
N PHE A 13 14.07 -1.96 -14.81
CA PHE A 13 13.35 -2.65 -15.89
C PHE A 13 12.25 -3.57 -15.35
N ILE A 14 12.53 -4.36 -14.31
CA ILE A 14 11.53 -5.24 -13.69
C ILE A 14 10.43 -4.40 -13.05
N LEU A 15 10.79 -3.35 -12.30
CA LEU A 15 9.81 -2.47 -11.65
C LEU A 15 8.88 -1.79 -12.66
N LEU A 16 9.43 -1.18 -13.70
CA LEU A 16 8.66 -0.53 -14.76
C LEU A 16 7.82 -1.56 -15.54
N GLY A 17 8.35 -2.76 -15.77
CA GLY A 17 7.62 -3.88 -16.36
C GLY A 17 6.39 -4.25 -15.51
N LEU A 18 6.57 -4.42 -14.20
CA LEU A 18 5.47 -4.70 -13.27
C LEU A 18 4.44 -3.58 -13.23
N TYR A 19 4.86 -2.31 -13.17
CA TYR A 19 3.93 -1.18 -13.25
C TYR A 19 3.13 -1.20 -14.55
N THR A 20 3.78 -1.49 -15.67
CA THR A 20 3.14 -1.57 -16.98
C THR A 20 2.13 -2.71 -17.04
N THR A 21 2.54 -3.91 -16.62
CA THR A 21 1.65 -5.09 -16.55
C THR A 21 0.43 -4.81 -15.69
N PHE A 22 0.63 -4.27 -14.47
CA PHE A 22 -0.50 -3.97 -13.61
C PHE A 22 -1.32 -2.78 -14.12
N PHE A 23 -0.73 -1.78 -14.77
CA PHE A 23 -1.49 -0.70 -15.39
C PHE A 23 -2.46 -1.25 -16.44
N PHE A 24 -1.98 -2.08 -17.36
CA PHE A 24 -2.84 -2.72 -18.36
C PHE A 24 -3.87 -3.65 -17.71
N TYR A 25 -3.47 -4.43 -16.69
CA TYR A 25 -4.41 -5.24 -15.92
C TYR A 25 -5.55 -4.39 -15.34
N HIS A 26 -5.24 -3.24 -14.73
CA HIS A 26 -6.27 -2.35 -14.16
C HIS A 26 -7.10 -1.66 -15.25
N LEU A 27 -6.50 -1.32 -16.39
CA LEU A 27 -7.20 -0.70 -17.53
C LEU A 27 -8.25 -1.66 -18.11
N VAL A 28 -7.89 -2.93 -18.31
CA VAL A 28 -8.81 -3.99 -18.76
C VAL A 28 -9.92 -4.26 -17.73
N ASN A 29 -9.61 -4.05 -16.44
CA ASN A 29 -10.52 -4.28 -15.32
C ASN A 29 -11.48 -3.13 -14.97
N ARG A 30 -11.48 -2.03 -15.74
CA ARG A 30 -12.18 -0.80 -15.37
C ARG A 30 -13.70 -1.06 -15.22
N GLY A 31 -14.18 -1.10 -13.98
CA GLY A 31 -15.61 -1.25 -13.64
C GLY A 31 -16.04 -2.60 -13.03
N VAL A 32 -15.20 -3.64 -13.09
CA VAL A 32 -15.50 -4.99 -12.55
C VAL A 32 -14.80 -5.23 -11.21
N SER A 33 -13.48 -4.97 -11.13
CA SER A 33 -12.65 -5.28 -9.96
C SER A 33 -12.41 -4.10 -9.00
N TYR A 34 -12.92 -2.90 -9.30
CA TYR A 34 -12.72 -1.71 -8.46
C TYR A 34 -13.91 -0.76 -8.58
N ARG A 35 -15.02 -1.06 -7.90
CA ARG A 35 -16.09 -0.08 -7.66
C ARG A 35 -15.88 0.62 -6.33
N GLY A 36 -16.07 1.94 -6.36
CA GLY A 36 -15.78 2.87 -5.27
C GLY A 36 -14.93 4.01 -5.80
N HIS A 37 -15.58 4.99 -6.46
CA HIS A 37 -14.92 6.24 -6.85
C HIS A 37 -14.69 7.07 -5.57
N HIS A 38 -13.78 6.62 -4.70
CA HIS A 38 -13.36 7.42 -3.58
C HIS A 38 -12.60 8.62 -4.16
N LYS A 39 -13.05 9.85 -3.88
CA LYS A 39 -12.49 11.08 -4.50
C LYS A 39 -10.98 11.19 -4.30
N ALA A 40 -10.44 10.63 -3.21
CA ALA A 40 -9.01 10.60 -2.94
C ALA A 40 -8.20 9.65 -3.84
N LEU A 41 -8.82 8.66 -4.49
CA LEU A 41 -8.12 7.66 -5.30
C LEU A 41 -7.45 8.28 -6.54
N SER A 42 -8.12 9.19 -7.23
CA SER A 42 -7.54 9.86 -8.40
C SER A 42 -6.33 10.70 -8.02
N TRP A 43 -6.41 11.42 -6.89
CA TRP A 43 -5.29 12.18 -6.34
C TRP A 43 -4.15 11.29 -5.86
N HIS A 44 -4.48 10.13 -5.28
CA HIS A 44 -3.50 9.14 -4.87
C HIS A 44 -2.67 8.62 -6.05
N ILE A 45 -3.35 8.22 -7.12
CA ILE A 45 -2.71 7.76 -8.36
C ILE A 45 -1.89 8.89 -8.96
N LEU A 46 -2.45 10.11 -9.07
CA LEU A 46 -1.74 11.26 -9.63
C LEU A 46 -0.45 11.57 -8.87
N GLY A 47 -0.51 11.63 -7.52
CA GLY A 47 0.66 11.89 -6.69
C GLY A 47 1.75 10.83 -6.85
N GLY A 48 1.37 9.55 -6.83
CA GLY A 48 2.32 8.43 -7.01
C GLY A 48 2.92 8.38 -8.41
N SER A 49 2.10 8.55 -9.46
CA SER A 49 2.57 8.57 -10.84
C SER A 49 3.51 9.74 -11.11
N MET A 50 3.18 10.94 -10.63
CA MET A 50 4.04 12.11 -10.78
C MET A 50 5.43 11.85 -10.19
N GLU A 51 5.48 11.28 -8.99
CA GLU A 51 6.73 11.02 -8.28
C GLU A 51 7.57 9.93 -8.96
N ILE A 52 6.95 8.84 -9.42
CA ILE A 52 7.62 7.80 -10.21
C ILE A 52 8.19 8.39 -11.50
N ILE A 53 7.42 9.22 -12.22
CA ILE A 53 7.86 9.86 -13.47
C ILE A 53 9.05 10.79 -13.21
N LEU A 54 9.01 11.59 -12.15
CA LEU A 54 10.12 12.48 -11.80
C LEU A 54 11.38 11.68 -11.44
N TYR A 55 11.25 10.62 -10.64
CA TYR A 55 12.39 9.80 -10.24
C TYR A 55 13.01 9.05 -11.43
N TYR A 56 12.24 8.25 -12.16
CA TYR A 56 12.76 7.48 -13.30
C TYR A 56 13.07 8.35 -14.52
N GLY A 57 12.51 9.56 -14.61
CA GLY A 57 12.90 10.57 -15.59
C GLY A 57 14.26 11.21 -15.31
N GLY A 58 14.92 10.86 -14.21
CA GLY A 58 16.25 11.35 -13.86
C GLY A 58 16.27 12.78 -13.30
N PHE A 59 15.13 13.29 -12.84
CA PHE A 59 15.04 14.60 -12.22
C PHE A 59 15.54 14.55 -10.78
N ASN A 60 16.18 15.62 -10.31
CA ASN A 60 16.52 15.78 -8.89
C ASN A 60 15.25 15.87 -8.03
N CYS A 61 15.39 15.58 -6.73
CA CYS A 61 14.30 15.76 -5.78
C CYS A 61 13.88 17.23 -5.73
N SER A 62 12.65 17.51 -6.17
CA SER A 62 12.13 18.87 -6.36
C SER A 62 10.95 19.17 -5.44
N LEU A 63 10.48 20.42 -5.44
CA LEU A 63 9.23 20.78 -4.75
C LEU A 63 8.03 20.01 -5.30
N LEU A 64 8.04 19.66 -6.59
CA LEU A 64 7.01 18.81 -7.19
C LEU A 64 7.08 17.38 -6.62
N SER A 65 8.29 16.84 -6.41
CA SER A 65 8.46 15.54 -5.75
C SER A 65 7.86 15.56 -4.35
N ILE A 66 8.14 16.58 -3.53
CA ILE A 66 7.54 16.75 -2.20
C ILE A 66 6.02 16.82 -2.28
N ALA A 67 5.48 17.66 -3.18
CA ALA A 67 4.03 17.81 -3.34
C ALA A 67 3.35 16.49 -3.73
N GLY A 68 3.98 15.71 -4.63
CA GLY A 68 3.51 14.38 -5.03
C GLY A 68 3.52 13.39 -3.89
N THR A 69 4.62 13.32 -3.13
CA THR A 69 4.74 12.44 -1.97
C THR A 69 3.71 12.77 -0.90
N LEU A 70 3.50 14.06 -0.59
CA LEU A 70 2.52 14.50 0.40
C LEU A 70 1.10 14.19 -0.05
N MET A 71 0.76 14.49 -1.31
CA MET A 71 -0.52 14.16 -1.91
C MET A 71 -0.80 12.66 -1.83
N HIS A 72 0.16 11.82 -2.25
CA HIS A 72 0.04 10.38 -2.20
C HIS A 72 -0.11 9.86 -0.75
N SER A 73 0.68 10.37 0.17
CA SER A 73 0.68 9.93 1.58
C SER A 73 -0.62 10.30 2.29
N VAL A 74 -1.09 11.54 2.14
CA VAL A 74 -2.37 11.99 2.73
C VAL A 74 -3.54 11.21 2.15
N THR A 75 -3.60 11.07 0.83
CA THR A 75 -4.67 10.31 0.18
C THR A 75 -4.64 8.84 0.56
N SER A 76 -3.46 8.23 0.78
CA SER A 76 -3.34 6.87 1.30
C SER A 76 -3.92 6.72 2.70
N LEU A 77 -3.65 7.67 3.61
CA LEU A 77 -4.25 7.70 4.96
C LEU A 77 -5.78 7.85 4.92
N ILE A 78 -6.31 8.60 3.96
CA ILE A 78 -7.76 8.72 3.77
C ILE A 78 -8.35 7.40 3.29
N LEU A 79 -7.72 6.76 2.30
CA LEU A 79 -8.19 5.50 1.70
C LEU A 79 -8.12 4.33 2.70
N VAL A 80 -7.07 4.27 3.52
CA VAL A 80 -6.85 3.15 4.45
C VAL A 80 -7.87 3.13 5.61
N LYS A 81 -8.43 4.29 5.98
CA LYS A 81 -9.35 4.45 7.11
C LYS A 81 -10.51 3.46 7.07
N ASN A 82 -11.08 3.27 5.89
CA ASN A 82 -12.22 2.38 5.64
C ASN A 82 -11.84 1.20 4.75
N LEU A 83 -10.56 0.80 4.71
CA LEU A 83 -10.12 -0.33 3.90
C LEU A 83 -10.81 -1.61 4.40
N PRO A 84 -11.60 -2.29 3.55
CA PRO A 84 -12.29 -3.52 3.91
C PRO A 84 -11.44 -4.77 3.61
N ASN A 85 -10.38 -4.61 2.79
CA ASN A 85 -9.54 -5.72 2.35
C ASN A 85 -8.56 -6.18 3.44
N GLY A 86 -8.41 -7.50 3.54
CA GLY A 86 -7.48 -8.15 4.48
C GLY A 86 -7.95 -8.12 5.93
N TYR A 87 -6.99 -8.22 6.86
CA TYR A 87 -7.21 -8.12 8.29
C TYR A 87 -6.80 -6.73 8.79
N PRO A 88 -7.76 -5.83 9.08
CA PRO A 88 -7.48 -4.41 9.31
C PRO A 88 -6.47 -4.07 10.41
N PRO A 89 -6.40 -4.80 11.54
CA PRO A 89 -5.36 -4.56 12.54
C PRO A 89 -3.92 -4.76 12.03
N HIS A 90 -3.73 -5.48 10.93
CA HIS A 90 -2.41 -5.69 10.32
C HIS A 90 -2.25 -4.90 9.01
N THR A 91 -3.27 -4.86 8.16
CA THR A 91 -3.18 -4.20 6.85
C THR A 91 -3.16 -2.68 6.97
N ARG A 92 -3.99 -2.09 7.83
CA ARG A 92 -4.05 -0.62 7.93
C ARG A 92 -2.75 -0.02 8.47
N PRO A 93 -2.14 -0.53 9.56
CA PRO A 93 -0.87 -0.02 10.04
C PRO A 93 0.27 -0.16 9.03
N ALA A 94 0.25 -1.21 8.20
CA ALA A 94 1.25 -1.40 7.15
C ALA A 94 1.22 -0.26 6.10
N TYR A 95 0.03 0.13 5.66
CA TYR A 95 -0.16 1.28 4.75
C TYR A 95 0.16 2.63 5.42
N GLN A 96 -0.29 2.81 6.67
CA GLN A 96 -0.10 4.05 7.41
C GLN A 96 1.39 4.30 7.70
N ALA A 97 2.15 3.27 8.08
CA ALA A 97 3.57 3.39 8.37
C ALA A 97 4.35 3.93 7.14
N GLY A 98 4.12 3.37 5.95
CA GLY A 98 4.71 3.90 4.72
C GLY A 98 4.27 5.34 4.46
N SER A 99 2.99 5.65 4.65
CA SER A 99 2.46 7.01 4.46
C SER A 99 3.02 8.05 5.44
N LEU A 100 3.51 7.64 6.62
CA LEU A 100 4.17 8.54 7.56
C LEU A 100 5.67 8.68 7.32
N MET A 101 6.34 7.60 6.92
CA MET A 101 7.78 7.61 6.67
C MET A 101 8.15 8.47 5.46
N ARG A 102 7.38 8.37 4.39
CA ARG A 102 7.73 8.98 3.09
C ARG A 102 7.82 10.51 3.11
N PRO A 103 6.89 11.27 3.74
CA PRO A 103 7.04 12.71 3.89
C PRO A 103 8.37 13.12 4.54
N VAL A 104 8.82 12.39 5.58
CA VAL A 104 10.08 12.69 6.26
C VAL A 104 11.27 12.40 5.33
N GLN A 105 11.23 11.27 4.63
CA GLN A 105 12.29 10.87 3.70
C GLN A 105 12.42 11.83 2.50
N ILE A 106 11.30 12.23 1.88
CA ILE A 106 11.36 13.13 0.71
C ILE A 106 11.81 14.54 1.11
N ILE A 107 11.41 15.04 2.29
CA ILE A 107 11.88 16.33 2.79
C ILE A 107 13.39 16.28 3.01
N ARG A 108 13.89 15.20 3.62
CA ARG A 108 15.32 14.98 3.78
C ARG A 108 16.04 14.94 2.43
N ALA A 109 15.52 14.17 1.47
CA ALA A 109 16.08 14.08 0.12
C ALA A 109 16.10 15.42 -0.61
N TYR A 110 15.09 16.27 -0.40
CA TYR A 110 15.04 17.62 -0.95
C TYR A 110 16.12 18.53 -0.34
N TYR A 111 16.39 18.44 0.96
CA TYR A 111 17.43 19.25 1.58
C TYR A 111 18.84 18.75 1.26
N THR A 112 19.05 17.43 1.26
CA THR A 112 20.38 16.85 0.99
C THR A 112 20.71 16.80 -0.49
N GLN A 113 19.68 16.82 -1.36
CA GLN A 113 19.79 16.58 -2.79
C GLN A 113 20.56 15.27 -3.12
N SER A 114 20.58 14.33 -2.16
CA SER A 114 21.29 13.07 -2.29
C SER A 114 20.46 12.10 -3.14
N PRO A 115 21.00 11.53 -4.23
CA PRO A 115 20.31 10.52 -5.01
C PRO A 115 19.90 9.30 -4.17
N VAL A 116 20.69 8.95 -3.16
CA VAL A 116 20.42 7.83 -2.23
C VAL A 116 19.23 8.15 -1.33
N ASP A 117 19.17 9.37 -0.79
CA ASP A 117 18.03 9.75 0.06
C ASP A 117 16.74 9.85 -0.78
N TYR A 118 16.83 10.27 -2.05
CA TYR A 118 15.69 10.29 -2.95
C TYR A 118 15.22 8.88 -3.31
N HIS A 119 16.15 7.99 -3.65
CA HIS A 119 15.88 6.56 -3.86
C HIS A 119 15.07 5.98 -2.68
N ASP A 120 15.55 6.18 -1.45
CA ASP A 120 14.90 5.64 -0.24
C ASP A 120 13.50 6.21 0.02
N ALA A 121 13.22 7.44 -0.42
CA ALA A 121 11.88 8.04 -0.34
C ALA A 121 10.88 7.43 -1.34
N ILE A 122 11.39 6.92 -2.46
CA ILE A 122 10.61 6.30 -3.55
C ILE A 122 10.29 4.85 -3.23
N MET A 123 11.22 4.12 -2.61
CA MET A 123 11.10 2.68 -2.36
C MET A 123 9.73 2.26 -1.79
N PRO A 124 9.17 2.92 -0.76
CA PRO A 124 7.89 2.51 -0.21
C PRO A 124 6.70 2.61 -1.17
N ILE A 125 6.77 3.38 -2.28
CA ILE A 125 5.74 3.37 -3.34
C ILE A 125 5.70 2.01 -4.04
N HIS A 126 6.87 1.40 -4.26
CA HIS A 126 6.99 0.11 -4.94
C HIS A 126 6.32 -1.03 -4.17
N ALA A 127 6.02 -0.85 -2.89
CA ALA A 127 5.20 -1.78 -2.12
C ALA A 127 3.87 -2.12 -2.80
N PHE A 128 3.28 -1.18 -3.55
CA PHE A 128 2.07 -1.44 -4.34
C PHE A 128 2.29 -2.56 -5.37
N VAL A 129 3.32 -2.46 -6.21
CA VAL A 129 3.56 -3.47 -7.26
C VAL A 129 4.01 -4.79 -6.69
N TYR A 130 4.82 -4.79 -5.62
CA TYR A 130 5.20 -6.02 -4.93
C TYR A 130 4.00 -6.70 -4.29
N ALA A 131 3.14 -5.96 -3.59
CA ALA A 131 1.93 -6.52 -3.02
C ALA A 131 1.03 -7.14 -4.08
N ARG A 132 0.88 -6.49 -5.25
CA ARG A 132 0.13 -7.07 -6.37
C ARG A 132 0.75 -8.37 -6.87
N ALA A 133 2.05 -8.40 -7.13
CA ALA A 133 2.75 -9.61 -7.55
C ALA A 133 2.56 -10.76 -6.54
N ILE A 134 2.71 -10.47 -5.24
CA ILE A 134 2.54 -11.46 -4.17
C ILE A 134 1.08 -11.96 -4.10
N ILE A 135 0.08 -11.09 -4.26
CA ILE A 135 -1.34 -11.51 -4.31
C ILE A 135 -1.56 -12.56 -5.40
N PHE A 136 -1.01 -12.34 -6.60
CA PHE A 136 -1.15 -13.30 -7.70
C PHE A 136 -0.41 -14.61 -7.41
N ILE A 137 0.84 -14.54 -6.93
CA ILE A 137 1.66 -15.72 -6.61
C ILE A 137 1.01 -16.54 -5.48
N LEU A 138 0.65 -15.91 -4.37
CA LEU A 138 -0.01 -16.62 -3.27
C LEU A 138 -1.44 -17.02 -3.63
N GLY A 139 -2.08 -16.34 -4.57
CA GLY A 139 -3.37 -16.73 -5.14
C GLY A 139 -3.30 -18.07 -5.88
N THR A 140 -2.21 -18.35 -6.60
CA THR A 140 -2.01 -19.64 -7.27
C THR A 140 -1.56 -20.74 -6.30
N MET A 141 -0.89 -20.39 -5.21
CA MET A 141 -0.36 -21.34 -4.20
C MET A 141 -1.23 -21.44 -2.93
N GLY A 142 -2.43 -20.88 -2.94
CA GLY A 142 -3.29 -20.83 -1.75
C GLY A 142 -3.85 -22.21 -1.37
N PRO A 143 -4.41 -22.35 -0.16
CA PRO A 143 -4.86 -23.63 0.39
C PRO A 143 -6.08 -24.24 -0.32
N SER A 144 -6.67 -23.54 -1.29
CA SER A 144 -7.79 -24.03 -2.10
C SER A 144 -7.37 -24.28 -3.54
N LYS A 145 -8.07 -25.20 -4.21
CA LYS A 145 -8.00 -25.39 -5.67
C LYS A 145 -8.64 -24.25 -6.48
N SER A 146 -9.31 -23.30 -5.82
CA SER A 146 -9.94 -22.15 -6.46
C SER A 146 -9.03 -20.94 -6.39
N PHE A 147 -8.48 -20.53 -7.55
CA PHE A 147 -7.71 -19.28 -7.67
C PHE A 147 -8.50 -18.07 -7.18
N LEU A 148 -9.78 -17.99 -7.56
CA LEU A 148 -10.68 -16.91 -7.14
C LEU A 148 -10.79 -16.81 -5.61
N ARG A 149 -10.97 -17.95 -4.93
CA ARG A 149 -11.05 -17.98 -3.47
C ARG A 149 -9.73 -17.58 -2.81
N ASN A 150 -8.60 -18.03 -3.36
CA ASN A 150 -7.29 -17.73 -2.80
C ASN A 150 -6.93 -16.26 -2.95
N VAL A 151 -7.07 -15.71 -4.17
CA VAL A 151 -6.65 -14.34 -4.53
C VAL A 151 -7.49 -13.27 -3.83
N ASN A 152 -8.76 -13.57 -3.52
CA ASN A 152 -9.65 -12.70 -2.74
C ASN A 152 -9.60 -12.99 -1.22
N SER A 153 -8.78 -13.94 -0.77
CA SER A 153 -8.72 -14.24 0.66
C SER A 153 -8.07 -13.09 1.44
N ARG A 154 -8.66 -12.78 2.60
CA ARG A 154 -8.10 -11.78 3.51
C ARG A 154 -6.69 -12.15 3.99
N PHE A 155 -6.42 -13.45 4.10
CA PHE A 155 -5.10 -13.96 4.48
C PHE A 155 -4.03 -13.61 3.44
N VAL A 156 -4.25 -14.00 2.17
CA VAL A 156 -3.35 -13.68 1.06
C VAL A 156 -3.14 -12.19 0.95
N TYR A 157 -4.23 -11.40 0.99
CA TYR A 157 -4.13 -9.94 0.95
C TYR A 157 -3.27 -9.39 2.09
N THR A 158 -3.49 -9.85 3.33
CA THR A 158 -2.73 -9.36 4.50
C THR A 158 -1.25 -9.70 4.40
N GLN A 159 -0.91 -10.92 4.01
CA GLN A 159 0.47 -11.33 3.79
C GLN A 159 1.12 -10.54 2.67
N ALA A 160 0.42 -10.31 1.57
CA ALA A 160 0.94 -9.58 0.44
C ALA A 160 1.19 -8.10 0.73
N ILE A 161 0.29 -7.43 1.47
CA ILE A 161 0.52 -6.02 1.86
C ILE A 161 1.75 -5.91 2.76
N PHE A 162 1.84 -6.77 3.78
CA PHE A 162 2.98 -6.74 4.70
C PHE A 162 4.28 -7.15 4.01
N GLY A 163 4.30 -8.25 3.27
CA GLY A 163 5.46 -8.73 2.53
C GLY A 163 5.91 -7.76 1.45
N GLY A 164 4.97 -7.18 0.69
CA GLY A 164 5.28 -6.18 -0.33
C GLY A 164 5.91 -4.92 0.26
N ALA A 165 5.46 -4.49 1.44
CA ALA A 165 6.07 -3.38 2.16
C ALA A 165 7.48 -3.72 2.67
N LEU A 166 7.70 -4.94 3.20
CA LEU A 166 9.02 -5.36 3.65
C LEU A 166 10.02 -5.47 2.50
N ILE A 167 9.62 -6.00 1.34
CA ILE A 167 10.48 -6.06 0.14
C ILE A 167 10.86 -4.64 -0.29
N ALA A 168 9.85 -3.76 -0.46
CA ALA A 168 10.08 -2.38 -0.84
C ALA A 168 11.04 -1.66 0.10
N ILE A 169 10.82 -1.75 1.41
CA ILE A 169 11.64 -1.05 2.40
C ILE A 169 13.01 -1.70 2.56
N GLY A 170 13.12 -3.01 2.33
CA GLY A 170 14.40 -3.72 2.30
C GLY A 170 15.30 -3.31 1.15
N HIS A 171 14.76 -2.67 0.11
CA HIS A 171 15.55 -2.08 -0.96
C HIS A 171 16.08 -0.68 -0.62
N CYS A 172 15.64 -0.05 0.47
CA CYS A 172 16.27 1.17 0.95
C CYS A 172 17.76 0.93 1.24
N SER A 173 18.58 1.97 1.04
CA SER A 173 20.03 1.92 1.24
C SER A 173 20.46 1.58 2.67
N ARG A 174 19.55 1.80 3.62
CA ARG A 174 19.77 1.66 5.06
C ARG A 174 19.04 0.42 5.59
N PRO A 175 19.76 -0.61 6.09
CA PRO A 175 19.12 -1.82 6.61
C PRO A 175 18.21 -1.54 7.81
N GLU A 176 18.50 -0.50 8.61
CA GLU A 176 17.66 -0.08 9.72
C GLU A 176 16.28 0.42 9.30
N ALA A 177 16.05 0.74 8.02
CA ALA A 177 14.76 1.19 7.51
C ALA A 177 13.65 0.15 7.76
N ILE A 178 13.96 -1.14 7.66
CA ILE A 178 13.02 -2.23 7.98
C ILE A 178 12.64 -2.17 9.45
N CYS A 179 13.62 -2.05 10.35
CA CYS A 179 13.37 -1.97 11.79
C CYS A 179 12.51 -0.76 12.14
N VAL A 180 12.84 0.41 11.58
CA VAL A 180 12.07 1.65 11.77
C VAL A 180 10.63 1.46 11.28
N TYR A 181 10.44 0.90 10.09
CA TYR A 181 9.11 0.62 9.55
C TYR A 181 8.29 -0.30 10.44
N VAL A 182 8.86 -1.42 10.87
CA VAL A 182 8.17 -2.41 11.72
C VAL A 182 7.79 -1.80 13.07
N VAL A 183 8.65 -0.96 13.67
CA VAL A 183 8.35 -0.26 14.92
C VAL A 183 7.20 0.74 14.72
N ILE A 184 7.22 1.54 13.66
CA ILE A 184 6.13 2.48 13.34
C ILE A 184 4.83 1.70 13.12
N MET A 185 4.87 0.66 12.27
CA MET A 185 3.72 -0.20 11.95
C MET A 185 3.12 -0.84 13.20
N HIS A 186 3.96 -1.39 14.09
CA HIS A 186 3.52 -1.95 15.37
C HIS A 186 2.87 -0.89 16.26
N THR A 187 3.50 0.27 16.40
CA THR A 187 3.01 1.38 17.22
C THR A 187 1.64 1.85 16.71
N LEU A 188 1.49 2.03 15.41
CA LEU A 188 0.22 2.40 14.77
C LEU A 188 -0.86 1.35 14.97
N GLY A 189 -0.52 0.06 14.90
CA GLY A 189 -1.43 -1.04 15.23
C GLY A 189 -1.92 -0.97 16.67
N LYS A 190 -1.02 -0.72 17.63
CA LYS A 190 -1.38 -0.56 19.05
C LYS A 190 -2.25 0.68 19.28
N ILE A 191 -1.95 1.81 18.63
CA ILE A 191 -2.79 3.01 18.67
C ILE A 191 -4.18 2.73 18.11
N GLY A 192 -4.27 2.01 16.98
CA GLY A 192 -5.54 1.61 16.35
C GLY A 192 -6.40 0.73 17.26
N VAL A 193 -5.79 -0.24 17.96
CA VAL A 193 -6.49 -1.07 18.95
C VAL A 193 -6.94 -0.23 20.15
N TRP A 194 -6.05 0.58 20.71
CA TRP A 194 -6.34 1.43 21.88
C TRP A 194 -7.47 2.43 21.61
N THR A 195 -7.43 3.12 20.47
CA THR A 195 -8.49 4.06 20.04
C THR A 195 -9.83 3.35 19.87
N SER A 196 -9.82 2.13 19.32
CA SER A 196 -11.03 1.31 19.16
C SER A 196 -11.64 0.90 20.51
N THR A 197 -10.82 0.54 21.51
CA THR A 197 -11.29 0.27 22.88
C THR A 197 -11.88 1.52 23.53
N LYS A 198 -11.26 2.69 23.36
CA LYS A 198 -11.75 3.95 23.96
C LYS A 198 -13.03 4.48 23.32
N LYS A 199 -13.26 4.19 22.03
CA LYS A 199 -14.50 4.55 21.32
C LYS A 199 -15.75 3.90 21.91
N GLN A 200 -15.60 2.75 22.58
CA GLN A 200 -16.71 2.05 23.24
C GLN A 200 -17.11 2.69 24.59
N GLY A 201 -16.39 3.70 25.08
CA GLY A 201 -16.74 4.44 26.30
C GLY A 201 -17.74 5.58 26.05
N LEU A 202 -18.44 6.03 27.12
CA LEU A 202 -19.47 7.09 27.04
C LEU A 202 -18.97 8.47 26.55
N ARG A 203 -17.66 8.75 26.62
CA ARG A 203 -17.08 10.03 26.20
C ARG A 203 -15.78 9.81 25.43
N ILE A 204 -15.80 10.15 24.15
CA ILE A 204 -14.63 10.03 23.27
C ILE A 204 -13.67 11.21 23.55
N PRO A 205 -12.41 10.98 23.95
CA PRO A 205 -11.43 12.05 24.12
C PRO A 205 -11.12 12.78 22.81
N ILE A 206 -10.82 14.08 22.86
CA ILE A 206 -10.46 14.90 21.68
C ILE A 206 -9.31 14.26 20.90
N LEU A 207 -8.29 13.74 21.59
CA LEU A 207 -7.17 13.05 20.97
C LEU A 207 -7.62 11.86 20.11
N VAL A 208 -8.58 11.07 20.58
CA VAL A 208 -9.13 9.93 19.82
C VAL A 208 -9.88 10.43 18.60
N HIS A 209 -10.59 11.56 18.71
CA HIS A 209 -11.26 12.20 17.58
C HIS A 209 -10.27 12.64 16.49
N VAL A 210 -9.17 13.29 16.88
CA VAL A 210 -8.09 13.70 15.96
C VAL A 210 -7.46 12.47 15.30
N LEU A 211 -7.14 11.42 16.05
CA LEU A 211 -6.58 10.18 15.49
C LEU A 211 -7.53 9.51 14.48
N MET A 212 -8.83 9.52 14.75
CA MET A 212 -9.84 9.02 13.79
C MET A 212 -9.95 9.88 12.53
N LEU A 213 -9.80 11.20 12.64
CA LEU A 213 -9.77 12.11 11.49
C LEU A 213 -8.54 11.88 10.62
N MET A 214 -7.38 11.65 11.23
CA MET A 214 -6.13 11.35 10.53
C MET A 214 -6.07 9.94 9.90
N GLY A 215 -7.12 9.13 10.07
CA GLY A 215 -7.22 7.81 9.44
C GLY A 215 -6.61 6.66 10.25
N PHE A 216 -6.24 6.88 11.52
CA PHE A 216 -5.66 5.85 12.40
C PHE A 216 -6.69 4.86 12.96
N SER A 217 -7.99 5.19 12.89
CA SER A 217 -9.09 4.30 13.30
C SER A 217 -10.35 4.53 12.47
N SER A 218 -11.11 3.45 12.25
CA SER A 218 -12.38 3.48 11.50
C SER A 218 -13.52 4.07 12.33
N GLN A 219 -14.41 4.80 11.67
CA GLN A 219 -15.56 5.47 12.27
C GLN A 219 -16.73 4.52 12.59
N GLY A 220 -16.71 3.26 12.13
CA GLY A 220 -17.91 2.41 12.13
C GLY A 220 -17.86 1.08 12.88
N GLU A 221 -16.73 0.38 12.92
CA GLU A 221 -16.75 -1.06 13.24
C GLU A 221 -15.87 -1.42 14.44
N SER A 222 -16.49 -2.10 15.42
CA SER A 222 -15.77 -2.79 16.49
C SER A 222 -14.78 -3.79 15.88
N ILE A 223 -13.59 -3.94 16.46
CA ILE A 223 -12.62 -4.99 16.09
C ILE A 223 -13.28 -6.39 16.11
N MET A 224 -14.37 -6.57 16.87
CA MET A 224 -15.16 -7.81 16.92
C MET A 224 -16.19 -7.99 15.78
N ASP A 225 -16.58 -6.93 15.07
CA ASP A 225 -17.54 -7.03 13.94
C ASP A 225 -16.87 -7.35 12.60
N TYR A 226 -15.54 -7.42 12.54
CA TYR A 226 -14.82 -7.71 11.29
C TYR A 226 -15.05 -9.14 10.78
N GLY A 227 -15.58 -10.05 11.59
CA GLY A 227 -16.06 -11.36 11.13
C GLY A 227 -17.36 -11.31 10.32
N LYS A 228 -18.08 -10.17 10.34
CA LYS A 228 -19.40 -9.98 9.74
C LYS A 228 -19.45 -8.91 8.64
N THR A 229 -18.31 -8.32 8.26
CA THR A 229 -18.27 -7.35 7.17
C THR A 229 -18.65 -8.01 5.86
N ASP A 230 -19.79 -7.54 5.33
CA ASP A 230 -20.44 -7.91 4.08
C ASP A 230 -19.44 -8.10 2.93
N THR A 231 -19.14 -9.35 2.58
CA THR A 231 -18.23 -9.70 1.47
C THR A 231 -18.69 -9.12 0.14
N ASP A 232 -19.99 -8.81 0.02
CA ASP A 232 -20.62 -8.25 -1.18
C ASP A 232 -20.19 -6.82 -1.51
N LYS A 233 -19.47 -6.14 -0.60
CA LYS A 233 -19.02 -4.75 -0.80
C LYS A 233 -17.58 -4.63 -1.29
N VAL A 234 -16.80 -5.72 -1.28
CA VAL A 234 -15.41 -5.71 -1.75
C VAL A 234 -15.38 -6.18 -3.19
N PRO A 235 -14.85 -5.37 -4.13
CA PRO A 235 -14.71 -5.82 -5.50
C PRO A 235 -13.73 -7.01 -5.58
N GLU A 236 -14.17 -8.11 -6.18
CA GLU A 236 -13.33 -9.29 -6.37
C GLU A 236 -12.41 -9.14 -7.59
N ILE A 237 -11.25 -9.76 -7.51
CA ILE A 237 -10.28 -9.94 -8.61
C ILE A 237 -10.19 -11.42 -9.00
N GLY A 238 -9.65 -11.73 -10.18
CA GLY A 238 -9.49 -13.13 -10.62
C GLY A 238 -10.58 -13.64 -11.57
N HIS A 239 -11.41 -12.76 -12.11
CA HIS A 239 -12.51 -13.10 -13.03
C HIS A 239 -12.18 -12.84 -14.51
N LEU A 240 -10.98 -12.33 -14.83
CA LEU A 240 -10.64 -11.98 -16.20
C LEU A 240 -10.16 -13.18 -17.03
N PRO A 241 -10.26 -13.10 -18.37
CA PRO A 241 -9.61 -14.07 -19.26
C PRO A 241 -8.10 -14.20 -19.00
N VAL A 242 -7.43 -13.10 -18.63
CA VAL A 242 -5.99 -13.13 -18.30
C VAL A 242 -5.69 -13.86 -16.98
N ASP A 243 -6.68 -14.04 -16.11
CA ASP A 243 -6.57 -14.79 -14.85
C ASP A 243 -6.67 -16.32 -15.08
N LEU A 244 -6.98 -16.77 -16.32
CA LEU A 244 -7.13 -18.18 -16.66
C LEU A 244 -5.88 -18.99 -16.31
N ILE A 245 -4.69 -18.42 -16.50
CA ILE A 245 -3.43 -19.04 -16.08
C ILE A 245 -3.44 -19.30 -14.58
N GLY A 246 -3.86 -18.33 -13.76
CA GLY A 246 -3.98 -18.50 -12.32
C GLY A 246 -4.97 -19.60 -11.93
N HIS A 247 -6.10 -19.67 -12.62
CA HIS A 247 -7.09 -20.75 -12.46
C HIS A 247 -6.52 -22.13 -12.82
N HIS A 248 -5.71 -22.23 -13.87
CA HIS A 248 -5.04 -23.49 -14.22
C HIS A 248 -4.04 -23.90 -13.16
N TRP A 249 -3.19 -22.98 -12.70
CA TRP A 249 -2.15 -23.27 -11.71
C TRP A 249 -2.73 -23.67 -10.35
N ALA A 250 -3.77 -22.99 -9.88
CA ALA A 250 -4.38 -23.31 -8.58
C ALA A 250 -4.98 -24.72 -8.51
N ARG A 251 -5.28 -25.38 -9.65
CA ARG A 251 -5.79 -26.77 -9.67
C ARG A 251 -4.76 -27.80 -9.21
N PHE A 252 -3.47 -27.45 -9.21
CA PHE A 252 -2.38 -28.35 -8.83
C PHE A 252 -2.08 -28.35 -7.32
N ASN A 253 -2.79 -27.54 -6.52
CA ASN A 253 -2.75 -27.59 -5.05
C ASN A 253 -3.52 -28.80 -4.51
#